data_AF-A0A836RQS5-F1
#
_entry.id   AF-A0A836RQS5-F1
#
_cell.length_a   1.000
_cell.length_b   1.000
_cell.length_c   1.000
_cell.angle_alpha   90.00
_cell.angle_beta   90.00
_cell.angle_gamma   90.00
#
_symmetry.space_group_name_H-M   'P 1'
#
loop_
_entity.id
_entity.type
_entity.pdbx_description
1 polymer ?
#
loop_
_entity_poly.entity_id
_entity_poly.type
_entity_poly.pdbx_seq_one_letter_code
_entity_poly.pdbx_strand_id
1 'polypeptide(L)'
;MLQKIQNLEALRDYLKAKIFIKFLYKLNLIEKDEHKMEIKMENKYEKYFQTHPEFYDADWKKAVFLIGVLVQHVMDIQWRDRKATPFRSRLNGLKINYRIVKRLLPESIEKLEQYKSNYYRKLEEVIARLMESGEPDLKQQSVDEISFYFAMGMNLNKQFKSDKETEGEDNE
;
A
#
# COMPACT_ATOMS: atom_id res chain seq x y z
N MET A 1 -35.05 26.39 12.38
CA MET A 1 -35.14 25.74 13.70
C MET A 1 -35.50 24.26 13.56
N LEU A 2 -36.58 23.92 12.84
CA LEU A 2 -36.99 22.55 12.49
C LEU A 2 -35.88 21.68 11.87
N GLN A 3 -35.09 22.19 10.91
CA GLN A 3 -33.99 21.45 10.30
C GLN A 3 -32.89 21.04 11.29
N LYS A 4 -32.60 21.88 12.29
CA LYS A 4 -31.62 21.56 13.34
C LYS A 4 -32.12 20.46 14.28
N ILE A 5 -33.42 20.48 14.59
CA ILE A 5 -34.07 19.46 15.43
C ILE A 5 -34.10 18.11 14.71
N GLN A 6 -34.46 18.09 13.42
CA GLN A 6 -34.42 16.86 12.61
C GLN A 6 -33.00 16.28 12.50
N ASN A 7 -31.98 17.13 12.35
CA ASN A 7 -30.59 16.66 12.33
C ASN A 7 -30.13 16.09 13.69
N LEU A 8 -30.65 16.59 14.80
CA LEU A 8 -30.38 16.06 16.14
C LEU A 8 -31.07 14.71 16.37
N GLU A 9 -32.28 14.54 15.86
CA GLU A 9 -32.99 13.26 15.90
C GLU A 9 -32.27 12.20 15.05
N ALA A 10 -31.87 12.55 13.83
CA ALA A 10 -31.09 11.67 12.97
C ALA A 10 -29.75 11.28 13.62
N LEU A 11 -29.06 12.23 14.25
CA LEU A 11 -27.81 11.96 14.98
C LEU A 11 -28.05 11.02 16.17
N ARG A 12 -29.13 11.22 16.92
CA ARG A 12 -29.50 10.37 18.05
C ARG A 12 -29.79 8.94 17.59
N ASP A 13 -30.52 8.78 16.49
CA ASP A 13 -30.91 7.47 15.99
C ASP A 13 -29.70 6.74 15.37
N TYR A 14 -28.78 7.45 14.72
CA TYR A 14 -27.47 6.91 14.32
C TYR A 14 -26.66 6.39 15.52
N LEU A 15 -26.59 7.15 16.61
CA LEU A 15 -25.86 6.73 17.81
C LEU A 15 -26.48 5.47 18.44
N LYS A 16 -27.82 5.40 18.50
CA LYS A 16 -28.53 4.21 18.97
C LYS A 16 -28.23 2.98 18.10
N ALA A 17 -28.30 3.13 16.78
CA ALA A 17 -27.96 2.04 15.85
C ALA A 17 -26.51 1.56 16.03
N LYS A 18 -25.56 2.49 16.17
CA LYS A 18 -24.14 2.17 16.41
C LYS A 18 -23.90 1.41 17.72
N ILE A 19 -24.60 1.79 18.79
CA ILE A 19 -24.52 1.09 20.09
C ILE A 19 -25.11 -0.32 19.97
N PHE A 20 -26.25 -0.45 19.29
CA PHE A 20 -26.90 -1.74 19.07
C PHE A 20 -26.01 -2.71 18.28
N ILE A 21 -25.39 -2.24 17.19
CA ILE A 21 -24.44 -3.05 16.41
C ILE A 21 -23.26 -3.51 17.28
N LYS A 22 -22.67 -2.63 18.10
CA LYS A 22 -21.60 -3.00 19.04
C LYS A 22 -22.02 -4.07 20.05
N PHE A 23 -23.27 -4.00 20.52
CA PHE A 23 -23.82 -4.98 21.43
C PHE A 23 -23.97 -6.36 20.77
N LEU A 24 -24.47 -6.41 19.53
CA LEU A 24 -24.57 -7.66 18.77
C LEU A 24 -23.21 -8.31 18.50
N TYR A 25 -22.17 -7.51 18.20
CA TYR A 25 -20.79 -8.01 18.12
C TYR A 25 -20.30 -8.59 19.44
N LYS A 26 -20.59 -7.94 20.57
CA LYS A 26 -20.18 -8.43 21.90
C LYS A 26 -20.85 -9.77 22.27
N LEU A 27 -22.06 -10.00 21.76
CA LEU A 27 -22.78 -11.26 21.93
C LEU A 27 -22.39 -12.33 20.90
N ASN A 28 -21.47 -12.01 19.97
CA ASN A 28 -21.09 -12.90 18.88
C ASN A 28 -22.28 -13.34 17.99
N LEU A 29 -23.34 -12.53 17.94
CA LEU A 29 -24.55 -12.79 17.12
C LEU A 29 -24.37 -12.36 15.67
N ILE A 30 -23.43 -11.45 15.43
CA ILE A 30 -23.00 -11.03 14.12
C ILE A 30 -21.50 -11.25 14.11
N GLU A 31 -21.01 -12.00 13.14
CA GLU A 31 -19.58 -12.11 12.91
C GLU A 31 -19.04 -10.72 12.60
N LYS A 32 -17.96 -10.36 13.28
CA LYS A 32 -17.20 -9.19 12.91
C LYS A 32 -16.69 -9.49 11.51
N ASP A 33 -17.42 -9.01 10.52
CA ASP A 33 -16.97 -9.04 9.16
C ASP A 33 -15.75 -8.12 9.14
N GLU A 34 -14.58 -8.71 9.41
CA GLU A 34 -13.28 -8.11 9.17
C GLU A 34 -13.00 -8.10 7.67
N HIS A 35 -14.04 -7.94 6.86
CA HIS A 35 -14.01 -6.97 5.78
C HIS A 35 -13.65 -5.60 6.41
N LYS A 36 -12.39 -5.46 6.87
CA LYS A 36 -11.53 -4.30 6.61
C LYS A 36 -12.07 -3.76 5.32
N MET A 37 -12.59 -2.53 5.31
CA MET A 37 -13.07 -1.90 4.08
C MET A 37 -12.05 -2.23 3.00
N GLU A 38 -12.34 -3.26 2.19
CA GLU A 38 -11.48 -3.66 1.12
C GLU A 38 -11.62 -2.45 0.24
N ILE A 39 -10.54 -1.68 0.15
CA ILE A 39 -10.54 -0.51 -0.67
C ILE A 39 -10.73 -1.08 -2.07
N LYS A 40 -11.98 -1.07 -2.57
CA LYS A 40 -12.32 -1.48 -3.93
C LYS A 40 -11.62 -0.51 -4.86
N MET A 41 -10.35 -0.77 -5.12
CA MET A 41 -9.60 -0.08 -6.13
C MET A 41 -9.75 -0.90 -7.39
N GLU A 42 -10.48 -0.38 -8.38
CA GLU A 42 -10.43 -0.92 -9.74
C GLU A 42 -9.08 -0.56 -10.37
N ASN A 43 -8.00 -1.18 -9.91
CA ASN A 43 -6.67 -0.98 -10.46
C ASN A 43 -5.93 -2.31 -10.64
N LYS A 44 -4.87 -2.28 -11.45
CA LYS A 44 -4.06 -3.47 -11.78
C LYS A 44 -3.43 -4.14 -10.54
N TYR A 45 -3.19 -3.39 -9.47
CA TYR A 45 -2.60 -3.90 -8.23
C TYR A 45 -3.59 -4.76 -7.45
N GLU A 46 -4.83 -4.30 -7.30
CA GLU A 46 -5.88 -5.06 -6.61
C GLU A 46 -6.20 -6.36 -7.35
N LYS A 47 -6.32 -6.27 -8.69
CA LYS A 47 -6.51 -7.46 -9.53
C LYS A 47 -5.40 -8.49 -9.32
N TYR A 48 -4.15 -8.05 -9.19
CA TYR A 48 -3.04 -8.95 -8.91
C TYR A 48 -3.21 -9.64 -7.55
N PHE A 49 -3.53 -8.91 -6.47
CA PHE A 49 -3.70 -9.52 -5.16
C PHE A 49 -4.88 -10.50 -5.09
N GLN A 50 -5.95 -10.23 -5.84
CA GLN A 50 -7.10 -11.14 -5.97
C GLN A 50 -6.75 -12.47 -6.63
N THR A 51 -5.64 -12.58 -7.38
CA THR A 51 -5.19 -13.87 -7.92
C THR A 51 -4.54 -14.77 -6.87
N HIS A 52 -4.11 -14.22 -5.73
CA HIS A 52 -3.46 -14.95 -4.64
C HIS A 52 -3.96 -14.45 -3.27
N PRO A 53 -5.28 -14.54 -2.98
CA PRO A 53 -5.89 -13.88 -1.82
C PRO A 53 -5.41 -14.44 -0.48
N GLU A 54 -5.14 -15.76 -0.41
CA GLU A 54 -4.59 -16.40 0.80
C GLU A 54 -3.17 -15.94 1.12
N PHE A 55 -2.40 -15.59 0.09
CA PHE A 55 -1.02 -15.17 0.24
C PHE A 55 -0.92 -13.69 0.62
N TYR A 56 -1.76 -12.85 0.02
CA TYR A 56 -1.88 -11.42 0.30
C TYR A 56 -3.10 -11.12 1.18
N ASP A 57 -3.26 -11.90 2.25
CA ASP A 57 -4.38 -11.85 3.21
C ASP A 57 -4.42 -10.60 4.12
N ALA A 58 -3.39 -9.74 4.05
CA ALA A 58 -3.27 -8.57 4.90
C ALA A 58 -2.73 -7.35 4.14
N ASP A 59 -3.30 -6.19 4.44
CA ASP A 59 -2.93 -4.92 3.81
C ASP A 59 -1.45 -4.57 3.95
N TRP A 60 -0.82 -4.93 5.08
CA TRP A 60 0.60 -4.69 5.27
C TRP A 60 1.47 -5.50 4.31
N LYS A 61 1.08 -6.74 3.97
CA LYS A 61 1.78 -7.57 2.98
C LYS A 61 1.69 -6.94 1.61
N LYS A 62 0.47 -6.53 1.21
CA LYS A 62 0.20 -5.80 -0.04
C LYS A 62 1.02 -4.50 -0.12
N ALA A 63 1.04 -3.72 0.97
CA ALA A 63 1.78 -2.46 1.05
C ALA A 63 3.29 -2.66 0.89
N VAL A 64 3.89 -3.56 1.67
CA VAL A 64 5.32 -3.85 1.64
C VAL A 64 5.74 -4.38 0.28
N PHE A 65 4.92 -5.25 -0.32
CA PHE A 65 5.11 -5.72 -1.70
C PHE A 65 5.14 -4.55 -2.70
N LEU A 66 4.13 -3.68 -2.69
CA LEU A 66 4.08 -2.55 -3.62
C LEU A 66 5.19 -1.51 -3.39
N ILE A 67 5.67 -1.35 -2.14
CA ILE A 67 6.87 -0.55 -1.86
C ILE A 67 8.11 -1.20 -2.50
N GLY A 68 8.22 -2.53 -2.48
CA GLY A 68 9.26 -3.26 -3.21
C GLY A 68 9.20 -3.00 -4.72
N VAL A 69 8.00 -3.03 -5.31
CA VAL A 69 7.76 -2.69 -6.72
C VAL A 69 8.26 -1.27 -7.04
N LEU A 70 7.82 -0.28 -6.24
CA LEU A 70 8.20 1.13 -6.42
C LEU A 70 9.71 1.35 -6.31
N VAL A 71 10.36 0.71 -5.33
CA VAL A 71 11.81 0.80 -5.12
C VAL A 71 12.57 0.22 -6.32
N GLN A 72 12.12 -0.91 -6.87
CA GLN A 72 12.78 -1.47 -8.06
C GLN A 72 12.61 -0.53 -9.26
N HIS A 73 11.44 0.09 -9.44
CA HIS A 73 11.26 1.11 -10.48
C HIS A 73 12.21 2.31 -10.34
N VAL A 74 12.43 2.79 -9.11
CA VAL A 74 13.44 3.83 -8.84
C VAL A 74 14.82 3.36 -9.30
N MET A 75 15.21 2.13 -8.95
CA MET A 75 16.51 1.57 -9.33
C MET A 75 16.66 1.38 -10.83
N ASP A 76 15.61 0.95 -11.53
CA ASP A 76 15.59 0.78 -12.98
C ASP A 76 15.80 2.14 -13.69
N ILE A 77 15.09 3.20 -13.27
CA ILE A 77 15.29 4.57 -13.77
C ILE A 77 16.71 5.05 -13.48
N GLN A 78 17.21 4.81 -12.27
CA GLN A 78 18.55 5.22 -11.86
C GLN A 78 19.63 4.58 -12.72
N TRP A 79 19.46 3.29 -13.03
CA TRP A 79 20.36 2.54 -13.88
C TRP A 79 20.37 3.07 -15.31
N ARG A 80 19.19 3.35 -15.88
CA ARG A 80 19.06 3.96 -17.21
C ARG A 80 19.79 5.30 -17.30
N ASP A 81 19.56 6.19 -16.33
CA ASP A 81 20.05 7.57 -16.41
C ASP A 81 21.56 7.71 -16.07
N ARG A 82 22.10 6.82 -15.21
CA ARG A 82 23.46 6.98 -14.64
C ARG A 82 24.35 5.75 -14.69
N LYS A 83 23.85 4.60 -15.17
CA LYS A 83 24.51 3.28 -15.14
C LYS A 83 25.02 2.89 -13.74
N ALA A 84 24.32 3.36 -12.70
CA ALA A 84 24.62 3.07 -11.30
C ALA A 84 23.33 3.10 -10.46
N THR A 85 23.26 2.25 -9.42
CA THR A 85 22.10 2.18 -8.50
C THR A 85 22.47 2.61 -7.07
N PRO A 86 22.82 3.88 -6.81
CA PRO A 86 23.13 4.34 -5.45
C PRO A 86 21.97 4.13 -4.47
N PHE A 87 20.71 4.05 -4.94
CA PHE A 87 19.56 3.74 -4.10
C PHE A 87 19.66 2.36 -3.43
N ARG A 88 20.42 1.42 -4.00
CA ARG A 88 20.64 0.09 -3.41
C ARG A 88 21.28 0.15 -2.02
N SER A 89 22.08 1.19 -1.75
CA SER A 89 22.65 1.44 -0.42
C SER A 89 21.60 1.72 0.66
N ARG A 90 20.38 2.15 0.27
CA ARG A 90 19.27 2.44 1.19
C ARG A 90 18.56 1.17 1.68
N LEU A 91 18.78 0.03 1.03
CA LEU A 91 18.07 -1.23 1.28
C LEU A 91 18.64 -2.06 2.43
N ASN A 92 19.71 -1.62 3.08
CA ASN A 92 20.30 -2.28 4.25
C ASN A 92 20.57 -3.79 4.04
N GLY A 93 21.10 -4.16 2.87
CA GLY A 93 21.34 -5.57 2.51
C GLY A 93 20.05 -6.40 2.39
N LEU A 94 18.93 -5.76 2.05
CA LEU A 94 17.58 -6.33 2.02
C LEU A 94 17.06 -6.80 3.39
N LYS A 95 17.71 -6.42 4.49
CA LYS A 95 17.18 -6.59 5.84
C LYS A 95 16.24 -5.43 6.15
N ILE A 96 14.99 -5.59 5.75
CA ILE A 96 13.95 -4.56 5.82
C ILE A 96 13.13 -4.76 7.10
N ASN A 97 13.11 -3.73 7.93
CA ASN A 97 12.21 -3.65 9.08
C ASN A 97 11.17 -2.54 8.88
N TYR A 98 10.18 -2.47 9.76
CA TYR A 98 9.12 -1.45 9.72
C TYR A 98 9.64 -0.01 9.56
N ARG A 99 10.72 0.37 10.27
CA ARG A 99 11.29 1.73 10.17
C ARG A 99 11.86 1.99 8.77
N ILE A 100 12.48 0.97 8.17
CA ILE A 100 13.02 1.05 6.81
C ILE A 100 11.87 1.16 5.80
N VAL A 101 10.80 0.36 5.92
CA VAL A 101 9.61 0.46 5.04
C VAL A 101 9.06 1.90 5.02
N LYS A 102 8.84 2.49 6.20
CA LYS A 102 8.33 3.87 6.30
C LYS A 102 9.27 4.91 5.70
N ARG A 103 10.57 4.65 5.74
CA ARG A 103 11.59 5.54 5.18
C ARG A 103 11.69 5.39 3.65
N LEU A 104 11.55 4.16 3.13
CA LEU A 104 11.70 3.87 1.70
C LEU A 104 10.63 4.56 0.85
N LEU A 105 9.39 4.69 1.34
CA LEU A 105 8.32 5.34 0.59
C LEU A 105 8.65 6.82 0.24
N PRO A 106 8.87 7.73 1.20
CA PRO A 106 9.19 9.13 0.88
C PRO A 106 10.51 9.26 0.11
N GLU A 107 11.51 8.43 0.39
CA GLU A 107 12.78 8.45 -0.38
C GLU A 107 12.59 8.04 -1.85
N SER A 108 11.71 7.08 -2.11
CA SER A 108 11.40 6.65 -3.48
C SER A 108 10.69 7.76 -4.24
N ILE A 109 9.69 8.39 -3.62
CA ILE A 109 8.96 9.54 -4.19
C ILE A 109 9.93 10.68 -4.52
N GLU A 110 10.78 11.06 -3.56
CA GLU A 110 11.78 12.12 -3.75
C GLU A 110 12.71 11.82 -4.93
N LYS A 111 13.14 10.56 -5.08
CA LYS A 111 13.99 10.17 -6.20
C LYS A 111 13.26 10.26 -7.53
N LEU A 112 12.03 9.76 -7.63
CA LEU A 112 11.23 9.85 -8.86
C LEU A 112 11.03 11.31 -9.29
N GLU A 113 10.77 12.21 -8.35
CA GLU A 113 10.68 13.66 -8.60
C GLU A 113 12.02 14.25 -9.08
N GLN A 114 13.14 13.88 -8.45
CA GLN A 114 14.48 14.33 -8.85
C GLN A 114 14.82 13.92 -10.29
N TYR A 115 14.38 12.74 -10.74
CA TYR A 115 14.54 12.27 -12.11
C TYR A 115 13.46 12.80 -13.07
N LYS A 116 12.53 13.65 -12.60
CA LYS A 116 11.36 14.12 -13.37
C LYS A 116 10.58 12.97 -14.03
N SER A 117 10.61 11.79 -13.40
CA SER A 117 10.09 10.53 -13.91
C SER A 117 9.04 9.95 -12.97
N ASN A 118 8.30 10.81 -12.26
CA ASN A 118 7.24 10.37 -11.36
C ASN A 118 5.90 10.20 -12.07
N TYR A 119 5.82 9.15 -12.88
CA TYR A 119 4.57 8.67 -13.47
C TYR A 119 3.86 7.61 -12.58
N TYR A 120 4.40 7.32 -11.40
CA TYR A 120 3.90 6.30 -10.47
C TYR A 120 2.93 6.84 -9.41
N ARG A 121 2.37 8.03 -9.59
CA ARG A 121 1.44 8.66 -8.62
C ARG A 121 0.29 7.76 -8.18
N LYS A 122 -0.23 6.93 -9.09
CA LYS A 122 -1.30 5.98 -8.74
C LYS A 122 -0.81 4.87 -7.82
N LEU A 123 0.40 4.34 -8.05
CA LEU A 123 1.04 3.36 -7.17
C LEU A 123 1.28 3.96 -5.77
N GLU A 124 1.77 5.20 -5.69
CA GLU A 124 1.96 5.92 -4.43
C GLU A 124 0.64 6.03 -3.63
N GLU A 125 -0.46 6.42 -4.29
CA GLU A 125 -1.79 6.53 -3.69
C GLU A 125 -2.30 5.18 -3.14
N VAL A 126 -2.01 4.08 -3.84
CA VAL A 126 -2.39 2.72 -3.43
C VAL A 126 -1.60 2.29 -2.20
N ILE A 127 -0.27 2.47 -2.24
CA ILE A 127 0.62 2.19 -1.13
C ILE A 127 0.19 2.97 0.10
N ALA A 128 -0.12 4.27 -0.05
CA ALA A 128 -0.52 5.12 1.06
C ALA A 128 -1.74 4.57 1.80
N ARG A 129 -2.80 4.18 1.05
CA ARG A 129 -4.01 3.64 1.66
C ARG A 129 -3.82 2.27 2.30
N LEU A 130 -3.05 1.37 1.68
CA LEU A 130 -2.72 0.07 2.27
C LEU A 130 -1.85 0.22 3.52
N MET A 131 -0.96 1.21 3.54
CA MET A 131 -0.18 1.54 4.74
C MET A 131 -1.08 2.11 5.84
N GLU A 132 -2.06 2.97 5.54
CA GLU A 132 -2.99 3.50 6.53
C GLU A 132 -3.75 2.40 7.28
N SER A 133 -4.24 1.38 6.57
CA SER A 133 -4.96 0.25 7.17
C SER A 133 -4.03 -0.84 7.73
N GLY A 134 -2.85 -1.03 7.13
CA GLY A 134 -1.91 -2.10 7.48
C GLY A 134 -0.83 -1.73 8.51
N GLU A 135 -0.59 -0.45 8.81
CA GLU A 135 0.52 -0.02 9.69
C GLU A 135 0.49 -0.69 11.09
N PRO A 136 -0.67 -0.83 11.79
CA PRO A 136 -0.71 -1.47 13.10
C PRO A 136 -0.21 -2.91 13.10
N ASP A 137 -0.54 -3.68 12.06
CA ASP A 137 -0.14 -5.08 11.88
C ASP A 137 1.34 -5.15 11.47
N LEU A 138 1.77 -4.26 10.56
CA LEU A 138 3.15 -4.18 10.07
C LEU A 138 4.17 -3.99 11.20
N LYS A 139 3.86 -3.14 12.18
CA LYS A 139 4.74 -2.82 13.32
C LYS A 139 5.12 -4.05 14.14
N GLN A 140 4.31 -5.11 14.08
CA GLN A 140 4.46 -6.33 14.88
C GLN A 140 5.17 -7.46 14.12
N GLN A 141 5.44 -7.27 12.82
CA GLN A 141 6.03 -8.31 11.98
C GLN A 141 7.56 -8.40 12.13
N SER A 142 8.09 -9.59 11.83
CA SER A 142 9.53 -9.85 11.87
C SER A 142 10.25 -9.18 10.69
N VAL A 143 11.56 -8.97 10.85
CA VAL A 143 12.41 -8.45 9.76
C VAL A 143 12.39 -9.39 8.57
N ASP A 144 12.44 -10.69 8.79
CA ASP A 144 12.49 -11.68 7.72
C ASP A 144 11.20 -11.69 6.89
N GLU A 145 10.05 -11.61 7.56
CA GLU A 145 8.75 -11.59 6.89
C GLU A 145 8.57 -10.32 6.06
N ILE A 146 8.89 -9.15 6.63
CA ILE A 146 8.84 -7.87 5.90
C ILE A 146 9.80 -7.91 4.70
N SER A 147 11.02 -8.41 4.91
CA SER A 147 12.04 -8.52 3.86
C SER A 147 11.58 -9.43 2.72
N PHE A 148 10.90 -10.52 3.04
CA PHE A 148 10.36 -11.47 2.08
C PHE A 148 9.33 -10.83 1.14
N TYR A 149 8.28 -10.18 1.67
CA TYR A 149 7.28 -9.49 0.83
C TYR A 149 7.89 -8.34 0.04
N PHE A 150 8.84 -7.61 0.63
CA PHE A 150 9.53 -6.54 -0.06
C PHE A 150 10.33 -7.06 -1.26
N ALA A 151 11.11 -8.14 -1.06
CA ALA A 151 11.90 -8.74 -2.12
C ALA A 151 11.03 -9.33 -3.24
N MET A 152 9.88 -9.93 -2.92
CA MET A 152 8.92 -10.39 -3.93
C MET A 152 8.43 -9.23 -4.79
N GLY A 153 8.06 -8.11 -4.17
CA GLY A 153 7.65 -6.90 -4.87
C GLY A 153 8.72 -6.40 -5.82
N MET A 154 9.98 -6.34 -5.37
CA MET A 154 11.10 -5.94 -6.23
C MET A 154 11.23 -6.83 -7.47
N ASN A 155 11.13 -8.15 -7.31
CA ASN A 155 11.34 -9.09 -8.42
C ASN A 155 10.15 -9.17 -9.40
N LEU A 156 8.95 -8.85 -8.94
CA LEU A 156 7.73 -8.91 -9.75
C LEU A 156 7.32 -7.55 -10.33
N ASN A 157 8.19 -6.53 -10.20
CA ASN A 157 7.90 -5.15 -10.58
C ASN A 157 7.51 -4.98 -12.05
N LYS A 158 8.09 -5.78 -12.97
CA LYS A 158 7.86 -5.66 -14.42
C LYS A 158 6.38 -5.82 -14.81
N GLN A 159 5.62 -6.62 -14.06
CA GLN A 159 4.19 -6.83 -14.31
C GLN A 159 3.35 -5.57 -14.03
N PHE A 160 3.93 -4.61 -13.32
CA PHE A 160 3.28 -3.37 -12.92
C PHE A 160 3.77 -2.16 -13.69
N LYS A 161 4.52 -2.36 -14.79
CA LYS A 161 4.81 -1.27 -15.72
C LYS A 161 3.53 -0.84 -16.47
N SER A 162 3.45 0.39 -16.97
CA SER A 162 2.40 0.85 -17.90
C SER A 162 3.03 1.38 -19.18
N ASP A 163 2.25 1.59 -20.24
CA ASP A 163 2.78 1.91 -21.57
C ASP A 163 3.62 3.21 -21.59
N LYS A 164 3.24 4.22 -20.80
CA LYS A 164 4.03 5.45 -20.60
C LYS A 164 5.38 5.19 -19.88
N GLU A 165 5.51 4.05 -19.24
CA GLU A 165 6.67 3.60 -18.47
C GLU A 165 7.63 2.80 -19.35
N THR A 166 7.12 2.17 -20.43
CA THR A 166 7.89 1.49 -21.49
C THR A 166 8.40 2.47 -22.56
N GLU A 167 7.67 3.54 -22.88
CA GLU A 167 8.16 4.59 -23.80
C GLU A 167 9.45 5.28 -23.33
N GLY A 168 9.74 5.25 -22.02
CA GLY A 168 11.01 5.70 -21.46
C GLY A 168 12.18 4.70 -21.60
N GLU A 169 11.94 3.49 -22.11
CA GLU A 169 12.93 2.45 -22.39
C GLU A 169 13.27 2.36 -23.89
N ASP A 170 12.31 2.66 -24.77
CA ASP A 170 12.45 2.50 -26.23
C ASP A 170 13.07 3.71 -26.97
N ASN A 171 13.51 4.75 -26.25
CA ASN A 171 14.25 5.88 -26.82
C ASN A 171 15.79 5.66 -26.78
N GLU A 172 16.24 4.44 -27.10
CA GLU A 172 17.65 4.07 -27.31
C GLU A 172 17.97 3.94 -28.80
#